data_AF-A0A383D5H2-F1
#
_entry.id   AF-A0A383D5H2-F1
#
_cell.length_a   1.000
_cell.length_b   1.000
_cell.length_c   1.000
_cell.angle_alpha   90.00
_cell.angle_beta   90.00
_cell.angle_gamma   90.00
#
_symmetry.space_group_name_H-M   'P 1'
#
loop_
_entity.id
_entity.type
_entity.pdbx_description
1 polymer ?
#
loop_
_entity_poly.entity_id
_entity_poly.type
_entity_poly.pdbx_seq_one_letter_code
_entity_poly.pdbx_strand_id
1 'polypeptide(L)'
;MLNLLIGVKLAIVSDKPQTTRNRIVGVKNVPGENPGQVVFVDTPGIHRPLHRMNVRMVDLALDTIRDVDVLVVVVDAAVSSGAGDRYVLALVAQAAVPVVIALNKIDLIAKTKLLPLIDWYRSQRECAAIVPVSARTGDGC
;
A
#
# COMPACT_ATOMS: atom_id res chain seq x y z
N MET A 1 3.23 -7.32 -4.04
CA MET A 1 4.17 -6.20 -3.83
C MET A 1 5.27 -6.59 -2.83
N LEU A 2 4.94 -7.00 -1.60
CA LEU A 2 5.91 -7.38 -0.57
C LEU A 2 6.98 -8.39 -1.04
N ASN A 3 6.56 -9.51 -1.64
CA ASN A 3 7.50 -10.54 -2.15
C ASN A 3 8.45 -10.01 -3.23
N LEU A 4 7.97 -9.08 -4.06
CA LEU A 4 8.78 -8.47 -5.11
C LEU A 4 9.81 -7.51 -4.50
N LEU A 5 9.38 -6.68 -3.55
CA LEU A 5 10.28 -5.73 -2.87
C LEU A 5 11.39 -6.45 -2.12
N ILE A 6 11.08 -7.58 -1.47
CA ILE A 6 12.07 -8.36 -0.71
C ILE A 6 12.87 -9.31 -1.61
N GLY A 7 12.38 -9.64 -2.81
CA GLY A 7 13.03 -10.55 -3.75
C GLY A 7 12.91 -12.03 -3.37
N VAL A 8 12.19 -12.35 -2.29
CA VAL A 8 11.87 -13.73 -1.86
C VAL A 8 10.40 -13.83 -1.47
N LYS A 9 9.81 -15.02 -1.67
CA LYS A 9 8.41 -15.30 -1.35
C LYS A 9 8.24 -15.46 0.17
N LEU A 10 7.79 -14.39 0.84
CA LEU A 10 7.58 -14.34 2.30
C LEU A 10 6.09 -14.25 2.67
N ALA A 11 5.27 -13.52 1.92
CA ALA A 11 3.83 -13.45 2.11
C ALA A 11 3.07 -14.42 1.20
N ILE A 12 2.03 -15.06 1.77
CA ILE A 12 1.09 -15.91 1.02
C ILE A 12 0.26 -15.01 0.10
N VAL A 13 0.38 -15.22 -1.20
CA VAL A 13 -0.43 -14.55 -2.22
C VAL A 13 -1.62 -15.44 -2.58
N SER A 14 -2.83 -14.87 -2.53
CA SER A 14 -4.07 -15.54 -2.94
C SER A 14 -5.06 -14.49 -3.45
N ASP A 15 -5.86 -14.84 -4.44
CA ASP A 15 -6.90 -13.96 -5.02
C ASP A 15 -8.12 -13.76 -4.10
N LYS A 16 -8.15 -14.40 -2.93
CA LYS A 16 -9.22 -14.22 -1.93
C LYS A 16 -8.90 -13.02 -1.03
N PRO A 17 -9.83 -12.06 -0.86
CA PRO A 17 -9.70 -11.01 0.16
C PRO A 17 -9.50 -11.63 1.56
N GLN A 18 -8.75 -10.95 2.44
CA GLN A 18 -8.52 -11.31 3.86
C GLN A 18 -7.51 -12.44 4.17
N THR A 19 -6.42 -12.56 3.41
CA THR A 19 -5.43 -13.64 3.60
C THR A 19 -4.37 -13.39 4.67
N THR A 20 -4.11 -12.14 5.10
CA THR A 20 -3.16 -11.84 6.18
C THR A 20 -3.91 -11.52 7.48
N ARG A 21 -4.00 -12.51 8.39
CA ARG A 21 -4.49 -12.33 9.78
C ARG A 21 -3.36 -12.13 10.81
N ASN A 22 -2.12 -12.44 10.45
CA ASN A 22 -0.93 -12.24 11.26
C ASN A 22 -0.02 -11.19 10.61
N ARG A 23 0.58 -10.29 11.42
CA ARG A 23 1.56 -9.28 10.98
C ARG A 23 2.76 -9.98 10.34
N ILE A 24 2.95 -9.85 9.03
CA ILE A 24 4.12 -10.42 8.33
C ILE A 24 5.20 -9.34 8.32
N VAL A 25 6.36 -9.67 8.89
CA VAL A 25 7.55 -8.80 8.86
C VAL A 25 8.52 -9.35 7.83
N GLY A 26 8.91 -8.52 6.88
CA GLY A 26 9.87 -8.86 5.84
C GLY A 26 11.05 -7.90 5.85
N VAL A 27 12.28 -8.43 5.83
CA VAL A 27 13.49 -7.62 5.97
C VAL A 27 14.29 -7.65 4.68
N LYS A 28 14.60 -6.47 4.12
CA LYS A 28 15.48 -6.32 2.97
C LYS A 28 16.76 -5.61 3.38
N ASN A 29 17.89 -6.28 3.22
CA ASN A 29 19.19 -5.64 3.34
C ASN A 29 19.52 -4.92 2.03
N VAL A 30 19.90 -3.65 2.13
CA VAL A 30 20.37 -2.83 1.02
C VAL A 30 21.88 -2.70 1.16
N PRO A 31 22.68 -3.52 0.46
CA PRO A 31 24.13 -3.35 0.41
C PRO A 31 24.51 -2.21 -0.54
N GLY A 32 25.70 -1.63 -0.40
CA GLY A 32 26.22 -0.57 -1.28
C GLY A 32 26.79 0.63 -0.53
N GLU A 33 26.85 1.78 -1.19
CA GLU A 33 27.44 3.02 -0.64
C GLU A 33 26.67 3.59 0.55
N ASN A 34 25.36 3.38 0.61
CA ASN A 34 24.52 3.66 1.78
C ASN A 34 23.90 2.35 2.30
N PRO A 35 24.67 1.54 3.04
CA PRO A 35 24.18 0.25 3.51
C PRO A 35 23.07 0.46 4.54
N GLY A 36 22.02 -0.32 4.44
CA GLY A 36 20.87 -0.20 5.34
C GLY A 36 19.98 -1.43 5.35
N GLN A 37 18.97 -1.38 6.20
CA GLN A 37 17.98 -2.44 6.31
C GLN A 37 16.58 -1.84 6.31
N VAL A 38 15.72 -2.34 5.43
CA VAL A 38 14.32 -1.94 5.35
C VAL A 38 13.47 -3.06 5.91
N VAL A 39 12.66 -2.74 6.92
CA VAL A 39 11.72 -3.66 7.54
C VAL A 39 10.32 -3.33 7.03
N PHE A 40 9.77 -4.22 6.21
CA PHE A 40 8.40 -4.14 5.74
C PHE A 40 7.48 -4.81 6.74
N VAL A 41 6.43 -4.09 7.14
CA VAL A 41 5.38 -4.61 8.00
C VAL A 41 4.10 -4.69 7.19
N ASP A 42 3.65 -5.90 6.89
CA ASP A 42 2.38 -6.11 6.18
C ASP A 42 1.21 -6.00 7.16
N THR A 43 0.25 -5.14 6.82
CA THR A 43 -1.00 -5.00 7.56
C THR A 43 -2.13 -5.64 6.77
N PRO A 44 -3.14 -6.23 7.45
CA PRO A 44 -4.32 -6.72 6.77
C PRO A 44 -4.98 -5.63 5.92
N GLY A 45 -5.41 -5.95 4.70
CA GLY A 45 -5.98 -4.98 3.76
C GLY A 45 -7.18 -4.21 4.34
N ILE A 46 -7.07 -2.89 4.39
CA ILE A 46 -8.12 -2.00 4.87
C ILE A 46 -9.16 -1.82 3.76
N HIS A 47 -10.40 -2.24 4.02
CA HIS A 47 -11.54 -2.03 3.15
C HIS A 47 -12.71 -1.49 3.97
N ARG A 48 -13.57 -0.67 3.34
CA ARG A 48 -14.68 -0.02 4.03
C ARG A 48 -15.58 -1.08 4.72
N PRO A 49 -15.82 -0.98 6.03
CA PRO A 49 -16.62 -1.94 6.78
C PRO A 49 -18.05 -2.09 6.27
N LEU A 50 -18.48 -3.31 5.94
CA LEU A 50 -19.90 -3.66 5.91
C LEU A 50 -20.36 -4.31 7.25
N HIS A 51 -19.43 -4.80 8.09
CA HIS A 51 -19.73 -5.48 9.36
C HIS A 51 -18.70 -5.22 10.49
N ARG A 52 -19.10 -5.48 11.75
CA ARG A 52 -18.37 -5.20 13.01
C ARG A 52 -16.95 -5.81 13.13
N MET A 53 -16.63 -6.85 12.36
CA MET A 53 -15.28 -7.46 12.33
C MET A 53 -14.22 -6.52 11.71
N ASN A 54 -14.64 -5.55 10.89
CA ASN A 54 -13.74 -4.64 10.20
C ASN A 54 -13.25 -3.47 11.08
N VAL A 55 -13.89 -3.21 12.24
CA VAL A 55 -13.42 -2.18 13.19
C VAL A 55 -12.08 -2.59 13.80
N ARG A 56 -11.96 -3.84 14.24
CA ARG A 56 -10.69 -4.38 14.79
C ARG A 56 -9.56 -4.39 13.76
N MET A 57 -9.86 -4.59 12.47
CA MET A 57 -8.85 -4.52 11.40
C MET A 57 -8.36 -3.08 11.19
N VAL A 58 -9.27 -2.10 11.30
CA VAL A 58 -8.91 -0.68 11.24
C VAL A 58 -8.05 -0.30 12.45
N ASP A 59 -8.41 -0.75 13.66
CA ASP A 59 -7.63 -0.49 14.87
C ASP A 59 -6.22 -1.11 14.78
N LEU A 60 -6.11 -2.36 14.33
CA LEU A 60 -4.82 -3.02 14.10
C LEU A 60 -3.95 -2.29 13.07
N ALA A 61 -4.57 -1.78 11.99
CA ALA A 61 -3.86 -1.01 10.99
C ALA A 61 -3.39 0.35 11.54
N LEU A 62 -4.24 1.03 12.32
CA LEU A 62 -3.90 2.29 12.99
C LEU A 62 -2.80 2.13 14.04
N ASP A 63 -2.84 1.06 14.84
CA ASP A 63 -1.78 0.74 15.79
C ASP A 63 -0.47 0.47 15.07
N THR A 64 -0.50 -0.27 13.95
CA THR A 64 0.72 -0.54 13.16
C THR A 64 1.30 0.73 12.54
N ILE A 65 0.46 1.72 12.19
CA ILE A 65 0.92 3.01 11.66
C ILE A 65 1.78 3.78 12.69
N ARG A 66 1.65 3.51 14.00
CA ARG A 66 2.48 4.17 15.03
C ARG A 66 3.92 3.65 15.07
N ASP A 67 4.16 2.44 14.57
CA ASP A 67 5.44 1.75 14.66
C ASP A 67 6.26 1.81 13.35
N VAL A 68 5.86 2.63 12.38
CA VAL A 68 6.53 2.72 11.07
C VAL A 68 7.03 4.12 10.80
N ASP A 69 8.21 4.23 10.17
CA ASP A 69 8.79 5.52 9.76
C ASP A 69 8.19 6.05 8.46
N VAL A 70 7.63 5.17 7.62
CA VAL A 70 7.00 5.49 6.33
C VAL A 70 5.79 4.59 6.11
N LEU A 71 4.68 5.18 5.67
CA LEU A 71 3.46 4.45 5.34
C LEU A 71 3.27 4.35 3.83
N VAL A 72 3.11 3.13 3.31
CA VAL A 72 2.81 2.90 1.88
C VAL A 72 1.38 2.42 1.73
N VAL A 73 0.54 3.24 1.08
CA VAL A 73 -0.83 2.89 0.73
C VAL A 73 -0.84 2.29 -0.67
N VAL A 74 -1.12 0.99 -0.76
CA VAL A 74 -1.20 0.28 -2.04
C VAL A 74 -2.63 0.34 -2.55
N VAL A 75 -2.82 0.88 -3.75
CA VAL A 75 -4.12 1.00 -4.41
C VAL A 75 -4.11 0.21 -5.71
N ASP A 76 -5.21 -0.45 -6.05
CA ASP A 76 -5.40 -1.07 -7.36
C ASP A 76 -5.78 -0.02 -8.41
N ALA A 77 -4.87 0.28 -9.33
CA ALA A 77 -5.08 1.26 -10.40
C ALA A 77 -6.09 0.80 -11.46
N ALA A 78 -6.39 -0.51 -11.53
CA ALA A 78 -7.37 -1.06 -12.46
C ALA A 78 -8.82 -0.89 -11.98
N VAL A 79 -9.01 -0.61 -10.69
CA VAL A 79 -10.32 -0.35 -10.10
C VAL A 79 -10.61 1.15 -10.16
N SER A 80 -11.87 1.49 -10.42
CA SER A 80 -12.29 2.90 -10.46
C SER A 80 -12.12 3.54 -9.09
N SER A 81 -11.43 4.68 -9.06
CA SER A 81 -11.22 5.41 -7.81
C SER A 81 -12.54 5.97 -7.28
N GLY A 82 -12.71 5.98 -5.96
CA GLY A 82 -14.02 6.31 -5.40
C GLY A 82 -14.09 6.49 -3.88
N ALA A 83 -15.29 6.21 -3.34
CA ALA A 83 -15.58 6.43 -1.93
C ALA A 83 -14.76 5.51 -0.99
N GLY A 84 -14.37 4.32 -1.46
CA GLY A 84 -13.50 3.41 -0.72
C GLY A 84 -12.11 4.01 -0.52
N ASP A 85 -11.50 4.52 -1.59
CA ASP A 85 -10.16 5.11 -1.52
C ASP A 85 -10.17 6.38 -0.68
N ARG A 86 -11.19 7.24 -0.84
CA ARG A 86 -11.35 8.43 0.02
C ARG A 86 -11.41 8.08 1.50
N TYR A 87 -12.10 6.99 1.84
CA TYR A 87 -12.16 6.52 3.23
C TYR A 87 -10.78 6.09 3.75
N VAL A 88 -10.02 5.32 2.96
CA VAL A 88 -8.66 4.90 3.34
C VAL A 88 -7.72 6.10 3.45
N LEU A 89 -7.76 7.02 2.48
CA LEU A 89 -6.96 8.24 2.47
C LEU A 89 -7.26 9.15 3.67
N ALA A 90 -8.53 9.24 4.08
CA ALA A 90 -8.92 9.97 5.28
C ALA A 90 -8.46 9.27 6.57
N LEU A 91 -8.52 7.94 6.62
CA LEU A 91 -8.06 7.16 7.76
C LEU A 91 -6.56 7.36 8.00
N VAL A 92 -5.76 7.30 6.93
CA VAL A 92 -4.30 7.50 7.01
C VAL A 92 -3.90 8.97 7.06
N ALA A 93 -4.83 9.92 6.95
CA ALA A 93 -4.52 11.34 7.07
C ALA A 93 -4.01 11.73 8.47
N GLN A 94 -4.32 10.92 9.49
CA GLN A 94 -3.84 11.09 10.86
C GLN A 94 -2.43 10.52 11.09
N ALA A 95 -1.83 9.87 10.08
CA ALA A 95 -0.46 9.38 10.20
C ALA A 95 0.51 10.55 10.31
N ALA A 96 1.35 10.54 11.35
CA ALA A 96 2.38 11.55 11.56
C ALA A 96 3.63 11.36 10.67
N VAL A 97 3.64 10.28 9.88
CA VAL A 97 4.78 9.87 9.06
C VAL A 97 4.51 10.10 7.57
N PRO A 98 5.56 10.23 6.74
CA PRO A 98 5.41 10.37 5.29
C PRO A 98 4.55 9.25 4.71
N VAL A 99 3.55 9.62 3.92
CA VAL A 99 2.67 8.67 3.24
C VAL A 99 2.97 8.64 1.74
N VAL A 100 3.26 7.46 1.23
CA VAL A 100 3.47 7.17 -0.20
C VAL A 100 2.26 6.39 -0.73
N ILE A 101 1.74 6.79 -1.88
CA ILE A 101 0.67 6.06 -2.56
C ILE A 101 1.29 5.24 -3.69
N ALA A 102 1.22 3.92 -3.60
CA ALA A 102 1.63 3.01 -4.66
C ALA A 102 0.40 2.62 -5.50
N LEU A 103 0.29 3.17 -6.70
CA LEU A 103 -0.76 2.80 -7.66
C LEU A 103 -0.33 1.51 -8.35
N ASN A 104 -0.75 0.38 -7.80
CA ASN A 104 -0.36 -0.95 -8.26
C ASN A 104 -1.23 -1.43 -9.42
N LYS A 105 -0.74 -2.43 -10.18
CA LYS A 105 -1.40 -3.04 -11.35
C LYS A 105 -1.53 -2.11 -12.56
N ILE A 106 -0.56 -1.22 -12.76
CA ILE A 106 -0.56 -0.32 -13.94
C ILE A 106 -0.51 -1.08 -15.27
N ASP A 107 -0.07 -2.34 -15.25
CA ASP A 107 -0.06 -3.26 -16.39
C ASP A 107 -1.47 -3.62 -16.90
N LEU A 108 -2.52 -3.34 -16.13
CA LEU A 108 -3.90 -3.61 -16.49
C LEU A 108 -4.66 -2.38 -17.03
N ILE A 109 -4.02 -1.21 -17.08
CA ILE A 109 -4.67 0.03 -17.55
C ILE A 109 -3.92 0.68 -18.70
N ALA A 110 -4.65 1.43 -19.52
CA ALA A 110 -4.04 2.24 -20.57
C ALA A 110 -3.21 3.37 -19.95
N LYS A 111 -1.99 3.59 -20.47
CA LYS A 111 -1.07 4.64 -19.98
C LYS A 111 -1.70 6.04 -19.95
N THR A 112 -2.60 6.34 -20.88
CA THR A 112 -3.34 7.61 -20.94
C THR A 112 -4.21 7.87 -19.71
N LYS A 113 -4.59 6.82 -18.97
CA LYS A 113 -5.38 6.95 -17.73
C LYS A 113 -4.53 7.21 -16.49
N LEU A 114 -3.21 7.06 -16.55
CA LEU A 114 -2.33 7.20 -15.38
C LEU A 114 -2.25 8.64 -14.87
N LEU A 115 -2.03 9.62 -15.76
CA LEU A 115 -1.92 11.02 -15.34
C LEU A 115 -3.21 11.54 -14.68
N PRO A 116 -4.42 11.32 -15.26
CA PRO A 116 -5.67 11.67 -14.58
C PRO A 116 -5.84 10.98 -13.23
N LEU A 117 -5.41 9.71 -13.10
CA LEU A 117 -5.52 8.97 -11.85
C LEU A 117 -4.58 9.56 -10.77
N ILE A 118 -3.34 9.86 -11.13
CA ILE A 118 -2.36 10.49 -10.23
C ILE A 118 -2.89 11.85 -9.75
N ASP A 119 -3.43 12.66 -10.67
CA ASP A 119 -3.99 13.97 -10.34
C ASP A 119 -5.18 13.86 -9.39
N TRP A 120 -6.05 12.87 -9.61
CA TRP A 120 -7.15 12.57 -8.69
C TRP A 120 -6.62 12.29 -7.28
N TYR A 121 -5.65 11.40 -7.10
CA TYR A 121 -5.08 11.09 -5.77
C TYR A 121 -4.39 12.30 -5.13
N ARG A 122 -3.67 13.09 -5.93
CA ARG A 122 -3.01 14.31 -5.49
C ARG A 122 -4.00 15.35 -4.96
N SER A 123 -5.18 15.44 -5.58
CA SER A 123 -6.25 16.35 -5.14
C SER A 123 -6.92 15.94 -3.83
N GLN A 124 -6.82 14.66 -3.42
CA GLN A 124 -7.48 14.17 -2.21
C GLN A 124 -6.70 14.51 -0.93
N ARG A 125 -5.36 14.49 -0.98
CA ARG A 125 -4.50 14.83 0.15
C ARG A 125 -3.05 15.05 -0.29
N GLU A 126 -2.33 15.83 0.52
CA GLU A 126 -0.89 15.89 0.44
C GLU A 126 -0.28 14.53 0.80
N CYS A 127 0.67 14.07 -0.02
CA CYS A 127 1.40 12.84 0.16
C CYS A 127 2.85 13.06 -0.29
N ALA A 128 3.77 12.29 0.29
CA ALA A 128 5.19 12.44 0.00
C ALA A 128 5.53 12.03 -1.44
N ALA A 129 4.85 11.01 -1.95
CA ALA A 129 4.97 10.57 -3.34
C ALA A 129 3.75 9.76 -3.79
N ILE A 130 3.47 9.79 -5.09
CA ILE A 130 2.53 8.89 -5.77
C ILE A 130 3.34 8.14 -6.83
N VAL A 131 3.47 6.83 -6.68
CA VAL A 131 4.32 5.99 -7.52
C VAL A 131 3.47 4.97 -8.26
N PRO A 132 3.37 5.06 -9.60
CA PRO A 132 2.74 4.01 -10.40
C PRO A 132 3.66 2.79 -10.47
N VAL A 133 3.14 1.62 -10.08
CA VAL A 133 3.90 0.37 -10.02
C VAL A 133 3.13 -0.82 -10.58
N SER A 134 3.86 -1.85 -11.01
CA SER A 134 3.31 -3.17 -11.30
C SER A 134 4.06 -4.21 -10.49
N ALA A 135 3.43 -4.69 -9.42
CA ALA A 135 3.98 -5.79 -8.63
C ALA A 135 4.07 -7.12 -9.41
N ARG A 136 3.42 -7.23 -10.59
CA ARG A 136 3.46 -8.40 -11.45
C ARG A 136 4.64 -8.38 -12.41
N THR A 137 4.93 -7.22 -13.01
CA THR A 137 5.97 -7.08 -14.04
C THR A 137 7.27 -6.47 -13.52
N GLY A 138 7.24 -5.86 -12.33
CA GLY A 138 8.37 -5.11 -11.77
C GLY A 138 8.47 -3.66 -12.26
N ASP A 139 7.54 -3.20 -13.09
CA ASP A 139 7.54 -1.83 -13.60
C ASP A 139 7.35 -0.83 -12.45
N GLY A 140 8.21 0.18 -12.36
CA GLY A 140 8.20 1.22 -11.32
C GLY A 140 8.53 0.77 -9.89
N CYS A 141 8.95 -0.49 -9.66
CA CYS A 141 9.26 -1.05 -8.33
C CYS A 141 10.73 -0.92 -7.92
#